data_AF-A0A974RWQ3-F1
#
_entry.id   AF-A0A974RWQ3-F1
#
_cell.length_a   1.000
_cell.length_b   1.000
_cell.length_c   1.000
_cell.angle_alpha   90.00
_cell.angle_beta   90.00
_cell.angle_gamma   90.00
#
_symmetry.space_group_name_H-M   'P 1'
#
loop_
_entity.id
_entity.type
_entity.pdbx_description
1 polymer ?
#
loop_
_entity_poly.entity_id
_entity_poly.type
_entity_poly.pdbx_seq_one_letter_code
_entity_poly.pdbx_strand_id
1 'polypeptide(L)'
;MTVTTPTNYIQYQADGIATNFSIPFLLLADNDLEVYLDNNLLTIGYSLKGVGNPISEIIFTIAPRGTLLLQRKITLLRETDYQENGDLLANTLNKDFDRLYLALQGISQDNSKTLRVEDAKGIAALSYAKNRANKLLGFDSEGQPLLINTNSGSALELAKDLADPNNPIKGAGMLGYNENLNYSNRTVGTALKTISQTIPKITISVDKPNNSIGSEGEIWLQLEEE
;
A
#
# COMPACT_ATOMS: atom_id res chain seq x y z
N MET A 1 -1.38 7.17 34.97
CA MET A 1 -1.22 8.04 33.79
C MET A 1 -2.58 8.14 33.13
N THR A 2 -2.77 9.11 32.25
CA THR A 2 -4.03 9.29 31.51
C THR A 2 -3.70 9.50 30.05
N VAL A 3 -4.53 8.96 29.17
CA VAL A 3 -4.42 9.20 27.73
C VAL A 3 -4.93 10.60 27.42
N THR A 4 -4.03 11.52 27.04
CA THR A 4 -4.36 12.93 26.79
C THR A 4 -4.32 13.32 25.31
N THR A 5 -3.73 12.49 24.46
CA THR A 5 -3.63 12.74 23.02
C THR A 5 -4.66 11.92 22.24
N PRO A 6 -5.40 12.54 21.30
CA PRO A 6 -6.37 11.85 20.45
C PRO A 6 -5.70 11.17 19.23
N THR A 7 -4.49 11.59 18.89
CA THR A 7 -3.74 11.06 17.74
C THR A 7 -3.11 9.71 18.07
N ASN A 8 -3.15 8.80 17.12
CA ASN A 8 -2.60 7.44 17.24
C ASN A 8 -1.69 7.06 16.08
N TYR A 9 -1.32 8.01 15.23
CA TYR A 9 -0.35 7.85 14.16
C TYR A 9 0.41 9.14 13.91
N ILE A 10 1.58 9.03 13.30
CA ILE A 10 2.35 10.15 12.76
C ILE A 10 3.11 9.69 11.50
N GLN A 11 3.24 10.60 10.55
CA GLN A 11 4.00 10.37 9.33
C GLN A 11 5.18 11.34 9.25
N TYR A 12 6.34 10.80 8.87
CA TYR A 12 7.58 11.52 8.63
C TYR A 12 8.03 11.33 7.18
N GLN A 13 8.69 12.35 6.64
CA GLN A 13 9.48 12.23 5.42
C GLN A 13 10.93 12.04 5.83
N ALA A 14 11.43 10.81 5.71
CA ALA A 14 12.76 10.44 6.15
C ALA A 14 13.77 10.61 5.01
N ASP A 15 14.90 11.25 5.30
CA ASP A 15 15.94 11.64 4.34
C ASP A 15 17.08 10.61 4.22
N GLY A 16 17.07 9.56 5.04
CA GLY A 16 18.16 8.58 5.14
C GLY A 16 19.33 9.04 6.01
N ILE A 17 19.18 10.11 6.81
CA ILE A 17 20.23 10.63 7.69
C ILE A 17 19.83 10.44 9.16
N ALA A 18 18.63 10.87 9.55
CA ALA A 18 18.18 10.76 10.94
C ALA A 18 17.79 9.31 11.28
N THR A 19 18.30 8.80 12.41
CA THR A 19 17.94 7.47 12.95
C THR A 19 16.85 7.54 14.02
N ASN A 20 16.63 8.71 14.61
CA ASN A 20 15.74 8.87 15.75
C ASN A 20 14.50 9.66 15.36
N PHE A 21 13.32 9.13 15.69
CA PHE A 21 12.04 9.80 15.45
C PHE A 21 11.18 9.77 16.71
N SER A 22 10.45 10.86 16.93
CA SER A 22 9.55 10.99 18.08
C SER A 22 8.22 10.28 17.81
N ILE A 23 7.63 9.70 18.85
CA ILE A 23 6.29 9.14 18.84
C ILE A 23 5.47 9.98 19.83
N PRO A 24 4.67 10.95 19.34
CA PRO A 24 3.96 11.91 20.19
C PRO A 24 2.64 11.35 20.74
N PHE A 25 2.58 10.04 20.98
CA PHE A 25 1.42 9.37 21.55
C PHE A 25 1.85 8.20 22.43
N LEU A 26 1.02 7.90 23.44
CA LEU A 26 1.30 6.85 24.41
C LEU A 26 1.29 5.47 23.72
N LEU A 27 2.32 4.67 24.01
CA LEU A 27 2.42 3.24 23.77
C LEU A 27 2.46 2.52 25.12
N LEU A 28 1.63 1.48 25.32
CA LEU A 28 1.63 0.71 26.57
C LEU A 28 2.66 -0.41 26.56
N ALA A 29 2.89 -1.01 25.38
CA ALA A 29 3.91 -2.02 25.14
C ALA A 29 4.53 -1.84 23.74
N ASP A 30 5.70 -2.45 23.53
CA ASP A 30 6.46 -2.34 22.28
C ASP A 30 5.71 -2.92 21.07
N ASN A 31 4.89 -3.95 21.30
CA ASN A 31 4.08 -4.62 20.28
C ASN A 31 2.83 -3.83 19.87
N ASP A 32 2.52 -2.73 20.56
CA ASP A 32 1.37 -1.87 20.25
C ASP A 32 1.68 -0.87 19.11
N LEU A 33 2.86 -0.96 18.49
CA LEU A 33 3.29 -0.09 17.39
C LEU A 33 3.49 -0.88 16.08
N GLU A 34 2.84 -0.42 15.02
CA GLU A 34 3.14 -0.80 13.64
C GLU A 34 3.96 0.30 12.96
N VAL A 35 5.03 -0.11 12.29
CA VAL A 35 5.95 0.78 11.58
C VAL A 35 5.90 0.45 10.10
N TYR A 36 5.59 1.43 9.26
CA TYR A 36 5.57 1.26 7.81
C TYR A 36 6.59 2.18 7.14
N LEU A 37 7.36 1.64 6.20
CA LEU A 37 8.23 2.41 5.32
C LEU A 37 7.79 2.19 3.87
N ASP A 38 7.39 3.27 3.19
CA ASP A 38 6.81 3.22 1.84
C ASP A 38 5.73 2.13 1.71
N ASN A 39 4.81 2.11 2.68
CA ASN A 39 3.69 1.16 2.81
C ASN A 39 4.07 -0.30 3.12
N ASN A 40 5.35 -0.62 3.33
CA ASN A 40 5.78 -1.95 3.76
C ASN A 40 5.92 -2.01 5.29
N LEU A 41 5.33 -3.03 5.91
CA LEU A 41 5.44 -3.24 7.36
C LEU A 41 6.88 -3.66 7.72
N LEU A 42 7.49 -2.91 8.64
CA LEU A 42 8.77 -3.24 9.25
C LEU A 42 8.52 -3.93 10.60
N THR A 43 9.12 -5.10 10.79
CA THR A 43 9.06 -5.85 12.06
C THR A 43 10.39 -5.89 12.80
N ILE A 44 11.48 -5.48 12.15
CA ILE A 44 12.85 -5.45 12.68
C ILE A 44 13.59 -4.20 12.17
N GLY A 45 14.77 -3.93 12.72
CA GLY A 45 15.64 -2.83 12.29
C GLY A 45 15.43 -1.51 13.05
N TYR A 46 14.67 -1.57 14.14
CA TYR A 46 14.46 -0.45 15.06
C TYR A 46 14.35 -0.94 16.51
N SER A 47 14.52 -0.01 17.44
CA SER A 47 14.29 -0.19 18.88
C SER A 47 13.46 0.96 19.41
N LEU A 48 12.67 0.71 20.46
CA LEU A 48 11.85 1.74 21.11
C LEU A 48 12.48 2.18 22.43
N LYS A 49 12.35 3.47 22.72
CA LYS A 49 12.69 4.06 24.02
C LYS A 49 11.51 4.85 24.56
N GLY A 50 11.39 4.86 25.89
CA GLY A 50 10.37 5.65 26.56
C GLY A 50 8.95 5.09 26.46
N VAL A 51 8.77 3.83 26.06
CA VAL A 51 7.47 3.14 26.08
C VAL A 51 6.86 3.21 27.48
N GLY A 52 5.56 3.45 27.54
CA GLY A 52 4.83 3.78 28.76
C GLY A 52 4.79 5.27 29.10
N ASN A 53 5.55 6.14 28.43
CA ASN A 53 5.44 7.59 28.60
C ASN A 53 4.54 8.22 27.52
N PRO A 54 3.99 9.44 27.76
CA PRO A 54 3.17 10.14 26.77
C PRO A 54 3.87 10.39 25.43
N ILE A 55 5.21 10.44 25.44
CA ILE A 55 6.06 10.55 24.26
C ILE A 55 7.09 9.43 24.33
N SER A 56 7.16 8.63 23.27
CA SER A 56 8.18 7.61 23.07
C SER A 56 9.12 8.03 21.93
N GLU A 57 10.20 7.30 21.72
CA GLU A 57 11.15 7.50 20.63
C GLU A 57 11.42 6.16 19.94
N ILE A 58 11.50 6.17 18.62
CA ILE A 58 11.96 5.05 17.81
C ILE A 58 13.34 5.34 17.27
N ILE A 59 14.25 4.38 17.40
CA ILE A 59 15.65 4.46 16.98
C ILE A 59 15.91 3.35 15.96
N PHE A 60 16.15 3.73 14.71
CA PHE A 60 16.48 2.82 13.62
C PHE A 60 17.96 2.44 13.61
N THR A 61 18.26 1.19 13.27
CA THR A 61 19.64 0.73 13.06
C THR A 61 20.25 1.32 11.78
N ILE A 62 19.43 1.51 10.76
CA ILE A 62 19.77 2.16 9.49
C ILE A 62 18.76 3.29 9.28
N ALA A 63 19.25 4.50 9.02
CA ALA A 63 18.37 5.65 8.83
C ALA A 63 17.39 5.38 7.66
N PRO A 64 16.07 5.45 7.89
CA PRO A 64 15.08 5.20 6.86
C PRO A 64 15.08 6.33 5.84
N ARG A 65 14.78 6.00 4.58
CA ARG A 65 14.56 6.96 3.49
C ARG A 65 13.21 6.68 2.87
N GLY A 66 12.39 7.71 2.69
CA GLY A 66 11.03 7.60 2.14
C GLY A 66 9.96 8.04 3.13
N THR A 67 8.73 7.58 2.92
CA THR A 67 7.60 7.89 3.81
C THR A 67 7.57 6.91 4.96
N LEU A 68 7.88 7.40 6.16
CA LEU A 68 7.81 6.63 7.41
C LEU A 68 6.47 6.91 8.11
N LEU A 69 5.68 5.88 8.34
CA LEU A 69 4.43 5.95 9.10
C LEU A 69 4.56 5.12 10.38
N LEU A 70 4.30 5.77 11.52
CA LEU A 70 4.23 5.13 12.83
C LEU A 70 2.77 5.13 13.26
N GLN A 71 2.19 3.96 13.50
CA GLN A 71 0.77 3.82 13.86
C GLN A 71 0.63 2.91 15.09
N ARG A 72 -0.14 3.34 16.09
CA ARG A 72 -0.49 2.50 17.24
C ARG A 72 -1.59 1.51 16.86
N LYS A 73 -1.35 0.22 17.13
CA LYS A 73 -2.32 -0.85 16.99
C LYS A 73 -2.39 -1.66 18.30
N ILE A 74 -3.43 -1.40 19.09
CA ILE A 74 -3.71 -2.16 20.32
C ILE A 74 -4.43 -3.46 19.96
N THR A 75 -3.97 -4.57 20.54
CA THR A 75 -4.71 -5.84 20.49
C THR A 75 -5.90 -5.79 21.46
N LEU A 76 -7.10 -6.13 20.97
CA LEU A 76 -8.35 -6.09 21.75
C LEU A 76 -8.47 -7.32 22.68
N LEU A 77 -7.58 -7.41 23.66
CA LEU A 77 -7.58 -8.44 24.69
C LEU A 77 -7.39 -7.82 26.07
N ARG A 78 -8.12 -8.34 27.06
CA ARG A 78 -7.91 -8.02 28.48
C ARG A 78 -7.09 -9.14 29.12
N GLU A 79 -5.90 -8.81 29.58
CA GLU A 79 -4.97 -9.74 30.22
C GLU A 79 -5.01 -9.67 31.74
N THR A 80 -5.57 -8.59 32.29
CA THR A 80 -5.61 -8.33 33.73
C THR A 80 -6.79 -9.02 34.38
N ASP A 81 -6.51 -10.01 35.23
CA ASP A 81 -7.50 -10.61 36.14
C ASP A 81 -7.37 -10.02 37.55
N TYR A 82 -8.45 -9.45 38.07
CA TYR A 82 -8.46 -8.86 39.41
C TYR A 82 -8.79 -9.94 40.44
N GLN A 83 -7.90 -10.11 41.41
CA GLN A 83 -8.11 -11.08 42.49
C GLN A 83 -9.19 -10.58 43.46
N GLU A 84 -10.07 -11.48 43.89
CA GLU A 84 -11.01 -11.20 44.99
C GLU A 84 -10.24 -10.99 46.30
N ASN A 85 -10.56 -9.93 47.04
CA ASN A 85 -9.90 -9.54 48.29
C ASN A 85 -8.40 -9.23 48.17
N GLY A 86 -7.88 -9.05 46.95
CA GLY A 86 -6.54 -8.52 46.71
C GLY A 86 -6.51 -7.00 46.65
N ASP A 87 -5.32 -6.42 46.74
CA ASP A 87 -5.13 -4.97 46.62
C ASP A 87 -5.44 -4.49 45.19
N LEU A 88 -6.32 -3.49 45.07
CA LEU A 88 -6.56 -2.80 43.81
C LEU A 88 -5.48 -1.74 43.57
N LEU A 89 -4.36 -2.18 43.01
CA LEU A 89 -3.25 -1.30 42.66
C LEU A 89 -3.67 -0.31 41.57
N ALA A 90 -3.57 0.99 41.87
CA ALA A 90 -3.92 2.06 40.93
C ALA A 90 -3.15 1.98 39.60
N ASN A 91 -1.90 1.50 39.60
CA ASN A 91 -1.13 1.32 38.38
C ASN A 91 -1.75 0.27 37.45
N THR A 92 -2.17 -0.87 38.01
CA THR A 92 -2.81 -1.96 37.27
C THR A 92 -4.17 -1.52 36.72
N LEU A 93 -4.96 -0.84 37.55
CA LEU A 93 -6.26 -0.30 37.14
C LEU A 93 -6.13 0.74 36.01
N ASN A 94 -5.21 1.69 36.17
CA ASN A 94 -4.99 2.73 35.16
C ASN A 94 -4.53 2.14 33.83
N LYS A 95 -3.62 1.15 33.84
CA LYS A 95 -3.18 0.50 32.59
C LYS A 95 -4.32 -0.21 31.86
N ASP A 96 -5.23 -0.87 32.59
CA ASP A 96 -6.38 -1.55 31.99
C ASP A 96 -7.36 -0.53 31.36
N PHE A 97 -7.63 0.58 32.05
CA PHE A 97 -8.46 1.66 31.52
C PHE A 97 -7.80 2.42 30.36
N ASP A 98 -6.51 2.73 30.46
CA ASP A 98 -5.77 3.37 29.37
C ASP A 98 -5.80 2.46 28.13
N ARG A 99 -5.61 1.15 28.28
CA ARG A 99 -5.69 0.19 27.15
C ARG A 99 -7.05 0.23 26.46
N LEU A 100 -8.15 0.26 27.23
CA LEU A 100 -9.50 0.39 26.68
C LEU A 100 -9.65 1.70 25.89
N TYR A 101 -9.19 2.82 26.45
CA TYR A 101 -9.32 4.12 25.82
C TYR A 101 -8.49 4.22 24.52
N LEU A 102 -7.25 3.71 24.52
CA LEU A 102 -6.40 3.66 23.34
C LEU A 102 -6.99 2.76 22.25
N ALA A 103 -7.60 1.64 22.62
CA ALA A 103 -8.33 0.76 21.71
C ALA A 103 -9.53 1.47 21.06
N LEU A 104 -10.32 2.20 21.86
CA LEU A 104 -11.45 2.99 21.36
C LEU A 104 -11.00 4.11 20.40
N GLN A 105 -9.88 4.77 20.68
CA GLN A 105 -9.28 5.73 19.76
C GLN A 105 -8.92 5.08 18.41
N GLY A 106 -8.33 3.87 18.45
CA GLY A 106 -8.04 3.10 17.25
C GLY A 106 -9.28 2.75 16.44
N ILE A 107 -10.35 2.26 17.09
CA ILE A 107 -11.63 1.95 16.43
C ILE A 107 -12.24 3.22 15.81
N SER A 108 -12.21 4.35 16.51
CA SER A 108 -12.69 5.63 15.99
C SER A 108 -11.94 6.07 14.73
N GLN A 109 -10.61 5.90 14.72
CA GLN A 109 -9.79 6.17 13.54
C GLN A 109 -10.12 5.20 12.39
N ASP A 110 -10.26 3.90 12.66
CA ASP A 110 -10.60 2.91 11.65
C ASP A 110 -11.98 3.22 11.04
N ASN A 111 -12.95 3.68 11.84
CA ASN A 111 -14.26 4.11 11.35
C ASN A 111 -14.17 5.26 10.34
N SER A 112 -13.21 6.19 10.49
CA SER A 112 -12.99 7.28 9.51
C SER A 112 -12.50 6.78 8.14
N LYS A 113 -11.95 5.57 8.07
CA LYS A 113 -11.47 4.93 6.83
C LYS A 113 -12.52 4.04 6.16
N THR A 114 -13.72 3.93 6.73
CA THR A 114 -14.80 3.09 6.18
C THR A 114 -15.77 3.89 5.32
N LEU A 115 -16.51 3.19 4.45
CA LEU A 115 -17.68 3.76 3.78
C LEU A 115 -18.79 3.96 4.81
N ARG A 116 -19.17 5.21 5.07
CA ARG A 116 -20.16 5.58 6.09
C ARG A 116 -21.50 5.94 5.46
N VAL A 117 -22.56 5.67 6.19
CA VAL A 117 -23.94 6.06 5.86
C VAL A 117 -24.49 6.88 7.01
N GLU A 118 -25.52 7.68 6.76
CA GLU A 118 -26.27 8.37 7.82
C GLU A 118 -26.84 7.40 8.88
N ASP A 119 -26.76 7.81 10.14
CA ASP A 119 -27.13 6.98 11.29
C ASP A 119 -28.65 6.72 11.37
N ALA A 120 -29.47 7.57 10.75
CA ALA A 120 -30.93 7.54 10.90
C ALA A 120 -31.60 6.34 10.21
N LYS A 121 -31.01 5.84 9.12
CA LYS A 121 -31.61 4.76 8.31
C LYS A 121 -30.64 3.66 7.92
N GLY A 122 -29.33 3.89 8.00
CA GLY A 122 -28.32 2.91 7.64
C GLY A 122 -28.49 2.32 6.23
N ILE A 123 -27.77 1.24 5.97
CA ILE A 123 -27.92 0.42 4.78
C ILE A 123 -28.09 -1.04 5.15
N ALA A 124 -28.76 -1.80 4.28
CA ALA A 124 -28.77 -3.25 4.40
C ALA A 124 -27.33 -3.81 4.33
N ALA A 125 -27.11 -4.92 5.05
CA ALA A 125 -25.83 -5.61 5.01
C ALA A 125 -25.48 -6.04 3.58
N LEU A 126 -24.24 -5.78 3.17
CA LEU A 126 -23.75 -6.24 1.87
C LEU A 126 -23.74 -7.78 1.82
N SER A 127 -24.09 -8.33 0.66
CA SER A 127 -24.11 -9.79 0.49
C SER A 127 -22.70 -10.42 0.59
N TYR A 128 -22.64 -11.74 0.75
CA TYR A 128 -21.39 -12.49 0.88
C TYR A 128 -20.40 -12.21 -0.27
N ALA A 129 -19.10 -12.32 0.03
CA ALA A 129 -18.03 -12.00 -0.91
C ALA A 129 -18.16 -12.69 -2.28
N LYS A 130 -18.61 -13.96 -2.31
CA LYS A 130 -18.86 -14.71 -3.56
C LYS A 130 -19.86 -14.02 -4.50
N ASN A 131 -20.88 -13.36 -3.94
CA ASN A 131 -21.91 -12.65 -4.71
C ASN A 131 -21.46 -11.25 -5.12
N ARG A 132 -20.48 -10.68 -4.41
CA ARG A 132 -19.87 -9.37 -4.70
C ARG A 132 -18.73 -9.43 -5.70
N ALA A 133 -18.12 -10.60 -5.88
CA ALA A 133 -16.99 -10.78 -6.76
C ALA A 133 -17.32 -10.29 -8.18
N ASN A 134 -16.45 -9.44 -8.74
CA ASN A 134 -16.59 -8.83 -10.07
C ASN A 134 -17.85 -7.99 -10.30
N LYS A 135 -18.51 -7.51 -9.24
CA LYS A 135 -19.65 -6.58 -9.33
C LYS A 135 -19.27 -5.18 -8.85
N LEU A 136 -20.00 -4.19 -9.35
CA LEU A 136 -19.87 -2.81 -8.90
C LEU A 136 -20.86 -2.54 -7.77
N LEU A 137 -20.44 -1.72 -6.82
CA LEU A 137 -21.35 -1.18 -5.81
C LEU A 137 -22.05 0.05 -6.42
N GLY A 138 -23.37 -0.01 -6.54
CA GLY A 138 -24.23 1.10 -6.90
C GLY A 138 -25.31 1.31 -5.84
N PHE A 139 -26.25 2.21 -6.13
CA PHE A 139 -27.37 2.52 -5.25
C PHE A 139 -28.69 2.46 -6.04
N ASP A 140 -29.76 2.00 -5.41
CA ASP A 140 -31.12 2.02 -5.97
C ASP A 140 -31.81 3.38 -5.76
N SER A 141 -33.08 3.50 -6.15
CA SER A 141 -33.87 4.73 -6.02
C SER A 141 -34.09 5.16 -4.56
N GLU A 142 -33.94 4.22 -3.62
CA GLU A 142 -34.06 4.43 -2.19
C GLU A 142 -32.69 4.67 -1.52
N GLY A 143 -31.61 4.70 -2.29
CA GLY A 143 -30.24 4.93 -1.80
C GLY A 143 -29.62 3.72 -1.10
N GLN A 144 -30.19 2.53 -1.22
CA GLN A 144 -29.65 1.30 -0.65
C GLN A 144 -28.59 0.68 -1.57
N PRO A 145 -27.56 0.01 -1.01
CA PRO A 145 -26.47 -0.57 -1.80
C PRO A 145 -26.98 -1.72 -2.66
N LEU A 146 -26.79 -1.60 -3.97
CA LEU A 146 -27.11 -2.61 -4.96
C LEU A 146 -25.82 -3.09 -5.65
N LEU A 147 -25.72 -4.39 -5.88
CA LEU A 147 -24.62 -4.96 -6.66
C LEU A 147 -25.00 -5.00 -8.13
N ILE A 148 -24.32 -4.19 -8.93
CA ILE A 148 -24.55 -4.09 -10.36
C ILE A 148 -23.59 -5.04 -11.07
N ASN A 149 -24.14 -5.92 -11.92
CA ASN A 149 -23.34 -6.76 -12.79
C ASN A 149 -22.65 -5.88 -13.84
N THR A 150 -21.36 -6.08 -14.06
CA THR A 150 -20.70 -5.62 -15.29
C THR A 150 -21.11 -6.58 -16.39
N ASN A 151 -22.26 -6.33 -17.04
CA ASN A 151 -22.66 -7.15 -18.17
C ASN A 151 -21.63 -6.96 -19.29
N SER A 152 -21.26 -8.07 -19.93
CA SER A 152 -20.36 -8.07 -21.08
C SER A 152 -20.94 -7.18 -22.18
N GLY A 153 -20.16 -6.22 -22.67
CA GLY A 153 -20.54 -5.25 -23.70
C GLY A 153 -21.05 -3.90 -23.19
N SER A 154 -21.01 -3.62 -21.88
CA SER A 154 -21.34 -2.28 -21.37
C SER A 154 -20.19 -1.28 -21.58
N ALA A 155 -20.50 -0.01 -21.83
CA ALA A 155 -19.49 1.06 -21.91
C ALA A 155 -18.64 1.15 -20.62
N LEU A 156 -19.21 0.72 -19.49
CA LEU A 156 -18.56 0.70 -18.19
C LEU A 156 -17.53 -0.44 -18.05
N GLU A 157 -17.79 -1.62 -18.64
CA GLU A 157 -16.81 -2.70 -18.76
C GLU A 157 -15.65 -2.27 -19.65
N LEU A 158 -15.94 -1.68 -20.82
CA LEU A 158 -14.92 -1.14 -21.71
C LEU A 158 -14.06 -0.09 -21.00
N ALA A 159 -14.66 0.85 -20.27
CA ALA A 159 -13.92 1.87 -19.52
C ALA A 159 -13.03 1.25 -18.42
N LYS A 160 -13.51 0.20 -17.74
CA LYS A 160 -12.72 -0.54 -16.75
C LYS A 160 -11.54 -1.27 -17.40
N ASP A 161 -11.78 -1.93 -18.53
CA ASP A 161 -10.73 -2.67 -19.24
C ASP A 161 -9.70 -1.71 -19.85
N LEU A 162 -10.12 -0.53 -20.31
CA LEU A 162 -9.21 0.53 -20.75
C LEU A 162 -8.40 1.16 -19.61
N ALA A 163 -8.90 1.13 -18.38
CA ALA A 163 -8.22 1.70 -17.22
C ALA A 163 -7.29 0.71 -16.48
N ASP A 164 -7.21 -0.56 -16.91
CA ASP A 164 -6.36 -1.59 -16.31
C ASP A 164 -4.97 -1.62 -16.98
N PRO A 165 -3.90 -1.09 -16.34
CA PRO A 165 -2.55 -1.10 -16.90
C PRO A 165 -1.80 -2.41 -16.61
N ASN A 166 -2.34 -3.29 -15.76
CA ASN A 166 -1.62 -4.47 -15.25
C ASN A 166 -1.90 -5.72 -16.08
N ASN A 167 -2.98 -5.73 -16.86
CA ASN A 167 -3.29 -6.84 -17.74
C ASN A 167 -2.78 -6.55 -19.16
N PRO A 168 -1.93 -7.43 -19.73
CA PRO A 168 -1.34 -7.24 -21.04
C PRO A 168 -2.35 -7.07 -22.19
N ILE A 169 -3.55 -7.62 -22.08
CA ILE A 169 -4.56 -7.55 -23.16
C ILE A 169 -5.51 -6.34 -22.97
N LYS A 170 -5.32 -5.57 -21.89
CA LYS A 170 -6.15 -4.43 -21.47
C LYS A 170 -5.40 -3.11 -21.57
N GLY A 171 -6.07 -2.00 -21.28
CA GLY A 171 -5.46 -0.66 -21.28
C GLY A 171 -4.83 -0.27 -22.61
N ALA A 172 -3.51 -0.03 -22.61
CA ALA A 172 -2.76 0.24 -23.83
C ALA A 172 -2.79 -0.92 -24.83
N GLY A 173 -3.01 -2.17 -24.39
CA GLY A 173 -3.21 -3.31 -25.29
C GLY A 173 -4.52 -3.25 -26.10
N MET A 174 -5.49 -2.43 -25.66
CA MET A 174 -6.76 -2.22 -26.35
C MET A 174 -6.74 -1.01 -27.29
N LEU A 175 -5.85 -0.04 -27.07
CA LEU A 175 -5.77 1.23 -27.84
C LEU A 175 -4.44 1.44 -28.59
N GLY A 176 -3.40 0.63 -28.31
CA GLY A 176 -2.04 0.83 -28.78
C GLY A 176 -1.24 -0.48 -28.93
N TYR A 177 0.05 -0.34 -29.23
CA TYR A 177 0.98 -1.44 -29.48
C TYR A 177 2.05 -1.53 -28.38
N ASN A 178 2.26 -2.74 -27.83
CA ASN A 178 3.36 -3.07 -26.92
C ASN A 178 3.90 -4.47 -27.28
N GLU A 179 5.20 -4.52 -27.52
CA GLU A 179 5.93 -5.70 -28.02
C GLU A 179 5.89 -6.91 -27.05
N ASN A 180 5.73 -6.65 -25.76
CA ASN A 180 5.73 -7.68 -24.71
C ASN A 180 4.36 -8.38 -24.56
N LEU A 181 3.36 -7.96 -25.33
CA LEU A 181 2.00 -8.48 -25.26
C LEU A 181 1.78 -9.63 -26.25
N ASN A 182 0.90 -10.58 -25.88
CA ASN A 182 0.46 -11.65 -26.76
C ASN A 182 -0.87 -11.28 -27.41
N TYR A 183 -0.81 -10.84 -28.66
CA TYR A 183 -1.96 -10.48 -29.46
C TYR A 183 -2.55 -11.70 -30.19
N SER A 184 -3.87 -11.81 -30.23
CA SER A 184 -4.56 -12.87 -30.97
C SER A 184 -4.26 -12.80 -32.48
N ASN A 185 -4.19 -13.95 -33.15
CA ASN A 185 -3.96 -14.02 -34.59
C ASN A 185 -4.95 -13.14 -35.36
N ARG A 186 -4.46 -12.44 -36.40
CA ARG A 186 -5.21 -11.54 -37.28
C ARG A 186 -5.67 -10.22 -36.65
N THR A 187 -5.05 -9.79 -35.55
CA THR A 187 -5.24 -8.43 -35.01
C THR A 187 -4.16 -7.47 -35.54
N VAL A 188 -4.45 -6.16 -35.50
CA VAL A 188 -3.48 -5.11 -35.84
C VAL A 188 -2.23 -5.20 -34.94
N GLY A 189 -2.41 -5.54 -33.66
CA GLY A 189 -1.29 -5.75 -32.74
C GLY A 189 -0.33 -6.87 -33.17
N THR A 190 -0.84 -7.99 -33.67
CA THR A 190 0.00 -9.09 -34.19
C THR A 190 0.76 -8.68 -35.46
N ALA A 191 0.13 -7.93 -36.35
CA ALA A 191 0.79 -7.40 -37.54
C ALA A 191 1.91 -6.42 -37.17
N LEU A 192 1.65 -5.49 -36.24
CA LEU A 192 2.64 -4.54 -35.74
C LEU A 192 3.78 -5.23 -34.96
N LYS A 193 3.48 -6.28 -34.19
CA LYS A 193 4.50 -7.09 -33.51
C LYS A 193 5.43 -7.77 -34.51
N THR A 194 4.85 -8.38 -35.54
CA THR A 194 5.61 -9.02 -36.62
C THR A 194 6.52 -7.99 -37.30
N ILE A 195 5.99 -6.81 -37.66
CA ILE A 195 6.77 -5.74 -38.28
C ILE A 195 7.88 -5.26 -37.34
N SER A 196 7.59 -5.01 -36.06
CA SER A 196 8.57 -4.56 -35.07
C SER A 196 9.71 -5.54 -34.85
N GLN A 197 9.46 -6.84 -34.98
CA GLN A 197 10.47 -7.89 -34.89
C GLN A 197 11.26 -8.07 -36.20
N THR A 198 10.69 -7.65 -37.33
CA THR A 198 11.33 -7.78 -38.66
C THR A 198 12.17 -6.55 -39.03
N ILE A 199 11.98 -5.40 -38.38
CA ILE A 199 12.85 -4.23 -38.60
C ILE A 199 14.21 -4.51 -37.94
N PRO A 200 15.33 -4.54 -38.68
CA PRO A 200 16.64 -4.82 -38.10
C PRO A 200 16.98 -3.75 -37.06
N LYS A 201 17.26 -4.20 -35.82
CA LYS A 201 17.69 -3.31 -34.75
C LYS A 201 19.13 -2.88 -35.04
N ILE A 202 19.31 -1.68 -35.58
CA ILE A 202 20.65 -1.10 -35.77
C ILE A 202 21.24 -0.82 -34.39
N THR A 203 22.07 -1.74 -33.91
CA THR A 203 22.82 -1.56 -32.66
C THR A 203 24.15 -0.92 -33.02
N ILE A 204 24.32 0.36 -32.70
CA ILE A 204 25.59 1.07 -32.90
C ILE A 204 26.47 0.76 -31.69
N SER A 205 27.35 -0.23 -31.83
CA SER A 205 28.40 -0.53 -30.85
C SER A 205 29.63 0.33 -31.17
N VAL A 206 30.10 1.15 -30.22
CA VAL A 206 31.42 1.79 -30.34
C VAL A 206 32.44 0.86 -29.72
N ASP A 207 33.19 0.15 -30.55
CA ASP A 207 34.31 -0.65 -30.05
C ASP A 207 35.46 0.29 -29.68
N LYS A 208 36.05 0.09 -28.50
CA LYS A 208 37.12 0.97 -28.02
C LYS A 208 38.41 0.52 -28.70
N PRO A 209 39.10 1.36 -29.49
CA PRO A 209 40.24 0.91 -30.26
C PRO A 209 41.34 0.40 -29.34
N ASN A 210 41.71 -0.87 -29.51
CA ASN A 210 42.88 -1.47 -28.89
C ASN A 210 44.14 -0.84 -29.50
N ASN A 211 44.53 0.28 -28.89
CA ASN A 211 45.84 0.92 -28.88
C ASN A 211 46.83 0.45 -29.97
N SER A 212 46.80 1.09 -31.14
CA SER A 212 47.92 1.15 -32.10
C SER A 212 47.70 2.30 -33.08
N ILE A 213 48.23 3.48 -32.71
CA ILE A 213 48.79 4.54 -33.56
C ILE A 213 48.26 4.63 -35.01
N GLY A 214 47.46 5.67 -35.27
CA GLY A 214 47.32 6.27 -36.61
C GLY A 214 45.92 6.20 -37.21
N SER A 215 45.37 7.39 -37.45
CA SER A 215 44.29 7.73 -38.40
C SER A 215 42.94 7.03 -38.28
N GLU A 216 41.94 7.84 -37.89
CA GLU A 216 40.50 7.68 -38.12
C GLU A 216 39.86 6.48 -37.41
N GLY A 217 39.10 6.75 -36.34
CA GLY A 217 38.25 5.74 -35.72
C GLY A 217 37.15 5.35 -36.68
N GLU A 218 37.38 4.28 -37.45
CA GLU A 218 36.37 3.72 -38.34
C GLU A 218 35.19 3.20 -37.51
N ILE A 219 34.01 3.75 -37.79
CA ILE A 219 32.74 3.27 -37.25
C ILE A 219 32.32 2.09 -38.12
N TRP A 220 32.54 0.88 -37.62
CA TRP A 220 32.06 -0.32 -38.30
C TRP A 220 30.57 -0.52 -38.01
N LEU A 221 29.72 -0.35 -39.02
CA LEU A 221 28.32 -0.77 -39.00
C LEU A 221 28.28 -2.27 -39.27
N GLN A 222 28.17 -3.08 -38.23
CA GLN A 222 27.92 -4.51 -38.39
C GLN A 222 26.41 -4.74 -38.47
N LEU A 223 25.94 -5.09 -39.66
CA LEU A 223 24.58 -5.61 -39.86
C LEU A 223 24.62 -7.10 -39.48
N GLU A 224 24.08 -7.45 -38.32
CA GLU A 224 23.76 -8.84 -38.00
C GLU A 224 22.34 -9.13 -38.54
N GLU A 225 22.28 -9.92 -39.62
CA GLU A 225 21.07 -10.60 -40.05
C GLU A 225 20.94 -11.90 -39.24
N GLU A 226 19.89 -12.02 -38.42
CA GLU A 226 19.38 -13.32 -37.91
C GLU A 226 18.25 -13.84 -38.81
#